data_AF-B4S503-F1
#
_entry.id   AF-B4S503-F1
#
_cell.length_a   1.000
_cell.length_b   1.000
_cell.length_c   1.000
_cell.angle_alpha   90.00
_cell.angle_beta   90.00
_cell.angle_gamma   90.00
#
_symmetry.space_group_name_H-M   'P 1'
#
loop_
_entity.id
_entity.type
_entity.pdbx_description
1 polymer ?
#
loop_
_entity_poly.entity_id
_entity_poly.type
_entity_poly.pdbx_seq_one_letter_code
_entity_poly.pdbx_strand_id
1 'polypeptide(L)' 'MGGELLVVPAGSLDCDIHITPTAHIFISSKANWDKDLHKFPMIETLPS' A
#
# COMPACT_ATOMS: atom_id res chain seq x y z
N MET A 1 -5.50 -8.91 -18.23
CA MET A 1 -5.03 -7.58 -17.78
C MET A 1 -4.09 -7.05 -18.86
N GLY A 2 -4.64 -6.34 -19.86
CA GLY A 2 -3.86 -5.81 -20.98
C GLY A 2 -3.34 -4.42 -20.65
N GLY A 3 -2.13 -4.30 -20.10
CA GLY A 3 -1.33 -3.07 -20.09
C GLY A 3 -1.88 -1.80 -19.40
N GLU A 4 -3.09 -1.80 -18.83
CA GLU A 4 -3.73 -0.58 -18.32
C GLU A 4 -3.21 -0.10 -16.96
N LEU A 5 -2.47 -0.93 -16.21
CA LEU A 5 -2.00 -0.59 -14.87
C LEU A 5 -0.53 -0.99 -14.66
N LEU A 6 0.27 -0.02 -14.23
CA LEU A 6 1.64 -0.21 -13.77
C LEU A 6 1.71 0.11 -12.27
N VAL A 7 2.23 -0.83 -11.48
CA VAL A 7 2.47 -0.65 -10.05
C VAL A 7 3.97 -0.63 -9.82
N VAL A 8 4.46 0.43 -9.21
CA VAL A 8 5.87 0.59 -8.83
C VAL A 8 5.97 1.08 -7.37
N PRO A 9 7.05 0.74 -6.66
CA PRO A 9 7.33 1.36 -5.37
C PRO A 9 7.47 2.89 -5.50
N ALA A 10 7.00 3.62 -4.51
CA ALA A 10 7.18 5.08 -4.44
C ALA A 10 8.65 5.51 -4.64
N GLY A 11 9.59 4.79 -4.01
CA GLY A 11 11.02 5.08 -4.12
C GLY A 11 11.65 4.84 -5.50
N SER A 12 10.88 4.38 -6.49
CA SER A 12 11.33 4.22 -7.88
C SER A 12 11.11 5.47 -8.74
N LEU A 13 10.47 6.52 -8.22
CA LEU A 13 10.20 7.76 -8.93
C LEU A 13 11.27 8.82 -8.59
N ASP A 14 11.80 9.50 -9.60
CA ASP A 14 12.78 10.59 -9.45
C ASP A 14 12.11 11.97 -9.28
N CYS A 15 10.85 11.99 -8.86
CA CYS A 15 10.06 13.21 -8.68
C CYS A 15 9.28 13.20 -7.37
N ASP A 16 8.80 14.38 -6.97
CA ASP A 16 7.98 14.53 -5.78
C ASP A 16 6.66 13.74 -5.91
N ILE A 17 6.31 13.02 -4.84
CA ILE A 17 5.08 12.24 -4.75
C ILE A 17 4.02 13.07 -4.01
N HIS A 18 2.99 13.50 -4.73
CA HIS A 18 1.89 14.28 -4.15
C HIS A 18 0.70 13.43 -3.69
N ILE A 19 0.77 12.12 -3.84
CA ILE A 19 -0.30 11.18 -3.46
C ILE A 19 -0.01 10.64 -2.06
N THR A 20 -0.98 10.76 -1.16
CA THR A 20 -0.92 10.15 0.17
C THR A 20 -1.46 8.72 0.16
N PRO A 21 -0.91 7.80 0.96
CA PRO A 21 -1.50 6.47 1.14
C PRO A 21 -2.97 6.58 1.55
N THR A 22 -3.82 5.70 1.02
CA THR A 22 -5.26 5.69 1.31
C THR A 22 -5.70 4.49 2.15
N ALA A 23 -4.90 3.43 2.20
CA ALA A 23 -5.14 2.23 2.99
C ALA A 23 -3.84 1.43 3.21
N HIS A 24 -3.86 0.58 4.23
CA HIS A 24 -2.93 -0.52 4.39
C HIS A 24 -3.60 -1.80 3.88
N ILE A 25 -2.98 -2.49 2.94
CA ILE A 25 -3.50 -3.75 2.37
C ILE A 25 -2.68 -4.95 2.86
N PHE A 26 -3.30 -6.13 2.87
CA PHE A 26 -2.67 -7.39 3.30
C PHE A 26 -2.06 -7.35 4.70
N ILE A 27 -2.68 -6.61 5.63
CA ILE A 27 -2.13 -6.46 6.98
C ILE A 27 -2.10 -7.77 7.78
N SER A 28 -2.80 -8.82 7.33
CA SER A 28 -2.74 -10.16 7.93
C SER A 28 -1.34 -10.79 7.85
N SER A 29 -0.51 -10.38 6.89
CA SER A 29 0.88 -10.83 6.73
C SER A 29 1.92 -9.82 7.23
N LYS A 30 1.50 -8.77 7.95
CA LYS A 30 2.43 -7.76 8.47
C LYS A 30 3.34 -8.34 9.55
N ALA A 31 4.52 -7.77 9.69
CA ALA A 31 5.43 -8.16 10.77
C ALA A 31 4.85 -7.80 12.15
N ASN A 32 5.06 -8.65 13.14
CA ASN A 32 4.50 -8.48 14.49
C ASN A 32 5.05 -7.27 15.27
N TRP A 33 6.19 -6.73 14.86
CA TRP A 33 6.80 -5.52 15.41
C TRP A 33 6.20 -4.24 14.83
N ASP A 34 5.44 -4.33 13.73
CA ASP A 34 4.74 -3.21 13.13
C ASP A 34 3.39 -3.00 13.85
N LYS A 35 3.36 -2.05 14.78
CA LYS A 35 2.20 -1.86 15.68
C LYS A 35 1.40 -0.59 15.41
N ASP A 36 1.98 0.40 14.72
CA ASP A 36 1.42 1.76 14.66
C ASP A 36 1.57 2.42 13.28
N LEU A 37 1.39 1.63 12.22
CA LEU A 37 1.21 2.20 10.88
C LEU A 37 -0.03 3.11 10.88
N HIS A 38 0.04 4.21 10.12
CA HIS A 38 -0.93 5.30 10.08
C HIS A 38 -2.42 4.90 10.22
N LYS A 39 -3.27 5.83 10.70
CA LYS A 39 -4.71 5.62 10.93
C LYS A 39 -5.57 5.40 9.67
N PHE A 40 -4.96 5.02 8.54
CA PHE A 40 -5.69 4.69 7.33
C PHE A 40 -6.42 3.34 7.48
N PRO A 41 -7.49 3.10 6.70
CA PRO A 41 -8.16 1.81 6.63
C PRO A 41 -7.16 0.66 6.49
N MET A 42 -7.34 -0.39 7.30
CA MET A 42 -6.53 -1.60 7.28
C MET A 42 -7.34 -2.74 6.68
N ILE A 43 -6.86 -3.31 5.57
CA ILE A 43 -7.48 -4.37 4.81
C ILE A 43 -6.67 -5.64 5.00
N GLU A 44 -7.28 -6.68 5.55
CA GLU A 44 -6.57 -7.91 5.91
C GLU A 44 -6.19 -8.76 4.70
N THR A 45 -7.08 -8.86 3.71
CA THR A 45 -6.97 -9.75 2.56
C THR A 45 -7.58 -9.13 1.31
N LEU A 46 -7.49 -9.84 0.18
CA LEU A 46 -8.20 -9.49 -1.06
C LEU A 46 -9.72 -9.39 -0.84
N PRO A 47 -10.44 -8.58 -1.64
CA PRO A 47 -11.89 -8.63 -1.72
C PRO A 47 -12.38 -10.03 -2.12
N SER A 48 -13.53 -10.44 -1.56
CA SER A 48 -14.24 -11.70 -1.86
C SER A 48 -15.14 -11.59 -3.09
#